data_AF-A0DSV9-F1
#
_entry.id   AF-A0DSV9-F1
#
_cell.length_a   1.000
_cell.length_b   1.000
_cell.length_c   1.000
_cell.angle_alpha   90.00
_cell.angle_beta   90.00
_cell.angle_gamma   90.00
#
_symmetry.space_group_name_H-M   'P 1'
#
loop_
_entity.id
_entity.type
_entity.pdbx_description
1 polymer ?
#
loop_
_entity_poly.entity_id
_entity_poly.type
_entity_poly.pdbx_seq_one_letter_code
_entity_poly.pdbx_strand_id
1 'polypeptide(L)'
;MEYYTEISNELKNKYNRHYNLYQKQQLEHKVLCYKNSNEDPLKYQQCIDDINTRMNMNSTTLRNRYNQIEIDDKDCHGKCYEDPKCMKGCEDQSRKKANQLQEQFYKLMLQENPEYKKLQ
;
A
#
# COMPACT_ATOMS: atom_id res chain seq x y z
N MET A 1 25.92 10.53 -8.17
CA MET A 1 24.48 10.69 -7.90
C MET A 1 23.82 9.31 -7.82
N GLU A 2 24.03 8.57 -6.73
CA GLU A 2 23.52 7.19 -6.56
C GLU A 2 22.52 7.04 -5.39
N TYR A 3 22.25 8.11 -4.64
CA TYR A 3 21.44 8.05 -3.42
C TYR A 3 19.92 8.00 -3.67
N TYR A 4 19.42 8.63 -4.75
CA TYR A 4 17.98 8.68 -5.05
C TYR A 4 17.39 7.30 -5.39
N THR A 5 18.22 6.38 -5.87
CA THR A 5 17.82 5.02 -6.21
C THR A 5 17.41 4.21 -4.99
N GLU A 6 18.02 4.41 -3.82
CA GLU A 6 17.76 3.55 -2.66
C GLU A 6 16.37 3.77 -2.05
N ILE A 7 15.97 5.03 -1.80
CA ILE A 7 14.65 5.32 -1.25
C ILE A 7 13.55 5.04 -2.28
N SER A 8 13.73 5.41 -3.54
CA SER A 8 12.76 5.07 -4.59
C SER A 8 12.54 3.56 -4.69
N ASN A 9 13.62 2.77 -4.60
CA ASN A 9 13.53 1.32 -4.59
C ASN A 9 12.86 0.78 -3.32
N GLU A 10 13.15 1.36 -2.15
CA GLU A 10 12.48 0.98 -0.90
C GLU A 10 10.97 1.27 -0.96
N LEU A 11 10.56 2.46 -1.44
CA LEU A 11 9.16 2.83 -1.60
C LEU A 11 8.45 1.90 -2.59
N LYS A 12 9.08 1.56 -3.72
CA LYS A 12 8.57 0.58 -4.71
C LYS A 12 8.42 -0.80 -4.10
N ASN A 13 9.42 -1.28 -3.36
CA ASN A 13 9.39 -2.58 -2.70
C ASN A 13 8.27 -2.65 -1.65
N LYS A 14 8.10 -1.58 -0.85
CA LYS A 14 6.99 -1.47 0.09
C LYS A 14 5.66 -1.52 -0.64
N TYR A 15 5.44 -0.67 -1.65
CA TYR A 15 4.21 -0.68 -2.46
C TYR A 15 3.89 -2.09 -3.02
N ASN A 16 4.86 -2.75 -3.66
CA ASN A 16 4.67 -4.07 -4.26
C ASN A 16 4.27 -5.15 -3.24
N ARG A 17 4.93 -5.17 -2.07
CA ARG A 17 4.60 -6.12 -0.99
C ARG A 17 3.15 -5.95 -0.52
N HIS A 18 2.68 -4.72 -0.40
CA HIS A 18 1.32 -4.42 0.05
C HIS A 18 0.27 -4.67 -1.03
N TYR A 19 0.59 -4.38 -2.28
CA TYR A 19 -0.25 -4.73 -3.42
C TYR A 19 -0.51 -6.24 -3.46
N ASN A 20 0.52 -7.07 -3.20
CA ASN A 20 0.37 -8.52 -3.11
C ASN A 20 -0.52 -8.96 -1.93
N LEU A 21 -0.39 -8.31 -0.76
CA LEU A 21 -1.25 -8.62 0.39
C LEU A 21 -2.72 -8.31 0.07
N TYR A 22 -3.00 -7.19 -0.60
CA TYR A 22 -4.33 -6.89 -1.10
C TYR A 22 -4.82 -7.96 -2.07
N GLN A 23 -4.04 -8.31 -3.09
CA GLN A 23 -4.43 -9.34 -4.05
C GLN A 23 -4.82 -10.66 -3.36
N LYS A 24 -4.08 -11.06 -2.33
CA LYS A 24 -4.40 -12.25 -1.54
C LYS A 24 -5.76 -12.13 -0.84
N GLN A 25 -6.00 -11.04 -0.11
CA GLN A 25 -7.28 -10.81 0.57
C GLN A 25 -8.45 -10.81 -0.43
N GLN A 26 -8.24 -10.21 -1.61
CA GLN A 26 -9.26 -10.15 -2.64
C GLN A 26 -9.65 -11.56 -3.12
N LEU A 27 -8.68 -12.45 -3.34
CA LEU A 27 -8.96 -13.85 -3.67
C LEU A 27 -9.77 -14.54 -2.56
N GLU A 28 -9.42 -14.30 -1.30
CA GLU A 28 -10.15 -14.87 -0.14
C GLU A 28 -11.59 -14.37 -0.09
N HIS A 29 -11.82 -13.07 -0.33
CA HIS A 29 -13.16 -12.50 -0.40
C HIS A 29 -13.97 -13.03 -1.59
N LYS A 30 -13.35 -13.23 -2.77
CA LYS A 30 -14.02 -13.83 -3.93
C LYS A 30 -14.46 -15.27 -3.66
N VAL A 31 -13.60 -16.05 -2.98
CA VAL A 31 -13.94 -17.41 -2.54
C VAL A 31 -15.10 -17.39 -1.52
N LEU A 32 -15.13 -16.41 -0.61
CA LEU A 32 -16.25 -16.23 0.31
C LEU A 32 -17.56 -15.85 -0.40
N CYS A 33 -17.52 -14.95 -1.40
CA CYS A 33 -18.69 -14.63 -2.22
C CYS A 33 -19.25 -15.89 -2.88
N TYR A 34 -18.38 -16.72 -3.47
CA TYR A 34 -18.79 -17.97 -4.10
C TYR A 34 -19.47 -18.93 -3.10
N LYS A 35 -18.90 -19.07 -1.90
CA LYS A 35 -19.48 -19.92 -0.84
C LYS A 35 -20.83 -19.41 -0.34
N ASN A 36 -21.01 -18.09 -0.27
CA ASN A 36 -22.18 -17.46 0.33
C ASN A 36 -23.30 -17.16 -0.68
N SER A 37 -23.03 -17.22 -1.98
CA SER A 37 -24.03 -16.89 -3.00
C SER A 37 -25.06 -17.99 -3.25
N ASN A 38 -24.94 -19.18 -2.62
CA ASN A 38 -25.83 -20.33 -2.84
C ASN A 38 -26.08 -20.59 -4.35
N GLU A 39 -25.03 -20.45 -5.16
CA GLU A 39 -25.08 -20.60 -6.64
C GLU A 39 -25.93 -19.55 -7.39
N ASP A 40 -26.45 -18.51 -6.72
CA ASP A 40 -27.14 -17.38 -7.34
C ASP A 40 -26.15 -16.50 -8.14
N PRO A 41 -26.21 -16.50 -9.49
CA PRO A 41 -25.23 -15.81 -10.31
C PRO A 41 -25.27 -14.28 -10.16
N LEU A 42 -26.45 -13.71 -9.88
CA LEU A 42 -26.62 -12.26 -9.74
C LEU A 42 -26.01 -11.76 -8.43
N LYS A 43 -26.26 -12.49 -7.32
CA LYS A 43 -25.65 -12.17 -6.02
C LYS A 43 -24.14 -12.37 -6.04
N TYR A 44 -23.67 -13.42 -6.70
CA TYR A 44 -22.25 -13.63 -6.91
C TYR A 44 -21.62 -12.46 -7.68
N GLN A 45 -22.21 -12.07 -8.81
CA GLN A 45 -21.70 -10.98 -9.65
C GLN A 45 -21.63 -9.64 -8.89
N GLN A 46 -22.70 -9.26 -8.18
CA GLN A 46 -22.71 -8.06 -7.35
C GLN A 46 -21.60 -8.09 -6.28
N CYS A 47 -21.43 -9.23 -5.61
CA CYS A 47 -20.39 -9.41 -4.60
C CYS A 47 -18.98 -9.26 -5.19
N ILE A 48 -18.73 -9.81 -6.38
CA ILE A 48 -17.44 -9.69 -7.09
C ILE A 48 -17.18 -8.24 -7.55
N ASP A 49 -18.20 -7.54 -8.05
CA ASP A 49 -18.05 -6.16 -8.52
C ASP A 49 -17.75 -5.19 -7.37
N ASP A 50 -18.39 -5.38 -6.21
CA ASP A 50 -18.11 -4.61 -4.99
C ASP A 50 -16.69 -4.86 -4.47
N ILE A 51 -16.19 -6.09 -4.59
CA ILE A 51 -14.83 -6.48 -4.22
C ILE A 51 -13.81 -5.81 -5.16
N ASN A 52 -14.01 -5.95 -6.47
CA ASN A 52 -13.12 -5.35 -7.48
C ASN A 52 -13.08 -3.82 -7.36
N THR A 53 -14.23 -3.19 -7.11
CA THR A 53 -14.36 -1.74 -6.93
C THR A 53 -13.55 -1.27 -5.72
N ARG A 54 -13.71 -1.94 -4.57
CA ARG A 54 -12.92 -1.64 -3.36
C ARG A 54 -11.43 -1.86 -3.57
N MET A 55 -11.04 -2.92 -4.29
CA MET A 55 -9.64 -3.18 -4.62
C MET A 55 -9.01 -2.06 -5.45
N ASN A 56 -9.70 -1.61 -6.49
CA ASN A 56 -9.21 -0.58 -7.38
C ASN A 56 -9.05 0.76 -6.65
N MET A 57 -10.00 1.11 -5.77
CA MET A 57 -9.88 2.29 -4.92
C MET A 57 -8.70 2.18 -3.96
N ASN A 58 -8.61 1.10 -3.19
CA ASN A 58 -7.56 0.92 -2.19
C ASN A 58 -6.15 0.87 -2.78
N SER A 59 -5.97 0.15 -3.89
CA SER A 59 -4.69 0.08 -4.61
C SER A 59 -4.29 1.45 -5.20
N THR A 60 -5.24 2.19 -5.77
CA THR A 60 -5.00 3.54 -6.29
C THR A 60 -4.66 4.51 -5.16
N THR A 61 -5.37 4.49 -4.05
CA THR A 61 -5.08 5.32 -2.89
C THR A 61 -3.69 5.03 -2.33
N LEU A 62 -3.32 3.75 -2.19
CA LEU A 62 -2.00 3.36 -1.70
C LEU A 62 -0.89 3.85 -2.63
N ARG A 63 -1.05 3.62 -3.95
CA ARG A 63 -0.12 4.09 -4.98
C ARG A 63 0.06 5.60 -4.93
N ASN A 64 -1.04 6.34 -4.87
CA ASN A 64 -1.01 7.80 -4.83
C ASN A 64 -0.29 8.33 -3.58
N ARG A 65 -0.48 7.69 -2.42
CA ARG A 65 0.21 8.08 -1.18
C ARG A 65 1.71 7.81 -1.25
N TYR A 66 2.16 6.68 -1.80
CA TYR A 66 3.58 6.44 -2.02
C TYR A 66 4.19 7.40 -3.04
N ASN A 67 3.47 7.71 -4.13
CA ASN A 67 3.90 8.71 -5.10
C ASN A 67 4.04 10.10 -4.47
N GLN A 68 3.13 10.49 -3.57
CA GLN A 68 3.24 11.76 -2.86
C GLN A 68 4.47 11.82 -1.97
N ILE A 69 4.82 10.71 -1.30
CA ILE A 69 6.06 10.64 -0.51
C ILE A 69 7.29 10.82 -1.42
N GLU A 70 7.29 10.20 -2.61
CA GLU A 70 8.38 10.38 -3.59
C GLU A 70 8.48 11.82 -4.09
N ILE A 71 7.36 12.49 -4.35
CA ILE A 71 7.33 13.90 -4.76
C ILE A 71 7.88 14.79 -3.64
N ASP A 72 7.37 14.62 -2.41
CA ASP A 72 7.83 15.37 -1.24
C ASP A 72 9.35 15.22 -1.01
N ASP A 73 9.88 14.02 -1.24
CA ASP A 73 11.31 13.70 -1.15
C ASP A 73 12.14 14.48 -2.18
N LYS A 74 11.70 14.49 -3.46
CA LYS A 74 12.35 15.27 -4.53
C LYS A 74 12.35 16.76 -4.21
N ASP A 75 11.21 17.28 -3.75
CA ASP A 75 11.06 18.70 -3.41
C ASP A 75 11.94 19.10 -2.21
N CYS A 76 12.11 18.20 -1.25
CA CYS A 76 12.99 18.40 -0.10
C CYS A 76 14.46 18.43 -0.55
N HIS A 77 14.90 17.43 -1.33
CA HIS A 77 16.26 17.39 -1.88
C HIS A 77 16.59 18.61 -2.75
N GLY A 78 15.65 19.07 -3.57
CA GLY A 78 15.83 20.28 -4.40
C GLY A 78 16.11 21.55 -3.60
N LYS A 79 15.72 21.60 -2.32
CA LYS A 79 15.97 22.73 -1.40
C LYS A 79 17.27 22.60 -0.62
N CYS A 80 17.87 21.41 -0.59
CA CYS A 80 19.04 21.13 0.24
C CYS A 80 20.38 21.54 -0.38
N TYR A 81 20.43 21.95 -1.67
CA TYR A 81 21.64 22.42 -2.37
C TYR A 81 22.92 21.62 -2.04
N GLU A 82 22.80 20.29 -1.99
CA GLU A 82 23.89 19.34 -1.66
C GLU A 82 24.40 19.33 -0.20
N ASP A 83 23.74 20.00 0.75
CA ASP A 83 24.02 19.85 2.18
C ASP A 83 23.70 18.40 2.63
N PRO A 84 24.72 17.59 2.99
CA PRO A 84 24.52 16.19 3.35
C PRO A 84 23.64 15.99 4.57
N LYS A 85 23.64 16.94 5.53
CA LYS A 85 22.78 16.85 6.72
C LYS A 85 21.33 17.13 6.37
N CYS A 86 21.09 18.09 5.47
CA CYS A 86 19.76 18.41 4.97
C CYS A 86 19.19 17.24 4.16
N MET A 87 19.97 16.68 3.23
CA MET A 87 19.57 15.53 2.41
C MET A 87 19.20 14.34 3.30
N LYS A 88 20.04 13.99 4.29
CA LYS A 88 19.73 12.92 5.25
C LYS A 88 18.44 13.19 6.05
N GLY A 89 18.17 14.44 6.39
CA GLY A 89 16.92 14.84 7.05
C GLY A 89 15.68 14.59 6.17
N CYS A 90 15.77 14.89 4.87
CA CYS A 90 14.72 14.58 3.90
C CYS A 90 14.49 13.07 3.80
N GLU A 91 15.57 12.30 3.68
CA GLU A 91 15.53 10.83 3.60
C GLU A 91 14.84 10.20 4.83
N ASP A 92 15.21 10.64 6.04
CA ASP A 92 14.63 10.16 7.29
C ASP A 92 13.13 10.51 7.37
N GLN A 93 12.74 11.68 6.89
CA GLN A 93 11.34 12.11 6.85
C GLN A 93 10.51 11.24 5.89
N SER A 94 11.01 10.99 4.68
CA SER A 94 10.37 10.14 3.67
C SER A 94 10.24 8.71 4.16
N ARG A 95 11.29 8.15 4.76
CA ARG A 95 11.30 6.82 5.38
C ARG A 95 10.26 6.73 6.50
N LYS A 96 10.16 7.74 7.36
CA LYS A 96 9.16 7.80 8.42
C LYS A 96 7.73 7.84 7.89
N LYS A 97 7.44 8.68 6.87
CA LYS A 97 6.12 8.73 6.23
C LYS A 97 5.74 7.39 5.60
N ALA A 98 6.68 6.73 4.93
CA ALA A 98 6.46 5.41 4.33
C ALA A 98 6.16 4.33 5.38
N ASN A 99 6.90 4.32 6.50
CA ASN A 99 6.65 3.39 7.61
C ASN A 99 5.28 3.64 8.26
N GLN A 100 4.89 4.89 8.45
CA GLN A 100 3.56 5.22 8.99
C GLN A 100 2.43 4.79 8.05
N LEU A 101 2.60 4.98 6.73
CA LEU A 101 1.65 4.50 5.73
C LEU A 101 1.51 2.98 5.79
N GLN A 102 2.62 2.26 5.94
CA GLN A 102 2.65 0.81 6.13
C GLN A 102 1.92 0.38 7.41
N GLU A 103 2.14 1.03 8.55
CA GLU A 103 1.47 0.68 9.80
C GLU A 103 -0.04 0.89 9.73
N GLN A 104 -0.48 2.02 9.16
CA GLN A 104 -1.90 2.31 8.96
C GLN A 104 -2.56 1.25 8.08
N PHE A 105 -1.88 0.87 7.00
CA PHE A 105 -2.32 -0.17 6.10
C PHE A 105 -2.49 -1.52 6.79
N TYR A 106 -1.45 -1.99 7.49
CA TYR A 106 -1.51 -3.25 8.20
C TYR A 106 -2.58 -3.26 9.27
N LYS A 107 -2.79 -2.16 10.00
CA LYS A 107 -3.88 -2.04 10.97
C LYS A 107 -5.24 -2.26 10.33
N LEU A 108 -5.50 -1.64 9.18
CA LEU A 108 -6.76 -1.83 8.43
C LEU A 108 -6.91 -3.28 7.96
N MET A 109 -5.87 -3.87 7.37
CA MET A 109 -5.88 -5.26 6.90
C MET A 109 -6.14 -6.27 8.02
N LEU A 110 -5.51 -6.07 9.18
CA LEU A 110 -5.66 -6.92 10.37
C LEU A 110 -7.00 -6.72 11.09
N GLN A 111 -7.65 -5.57 10.93
CA GLN A 111 -9.03 -5.36 11.40
C GLN A 111 -10.02 -6.17 10.58
N GLU A 112 -9.84 -6.22 9.27
CA GLU A 112 -10.71 -6.97 8.37
C GLU A 112 -10.43 -8.48 8.39
N ASN A 113 -9.21 -8.90 8.74
CA ASN A 113 -8.79 -10.31 8.71
C ASN A 113 -7.94 -10.65 9.95
N PRO A 114 -8.57 -10.88 11.12
CA PRO A 114 -7.88 -11.09 12.38
C PRO A 114 -7.03 -12.37 12.41
N GLU A 115 -7.27 -13.34 11.54
CA GLU A 115 -6.42 -14.54 11.40
C GLU A 115 -4.97 -14.22 11.04
N TYR A 116 -4.71 -13.09 10.37
CA TYR A 116 -3.36 -12.65 10.02
C TYR A 116 -2.59 -12.06 11.21
N LYS A 117 -3.26 -11.74 12.34
CA LYS A 117 -2.56 -11.36 13.58
C LYS A 117 -1.71 -12.49 14.13
N LYS A 118 -2.01 -13.75 13.80
CA LYS A 118 -1.30 -14.94 14.30
C LYS A 118 0.03 -15.21 13.59
N LEU A 119 0.34 -14.47 12.51
CA LEU A 119 1.55 -14.64 11.70
C LEU A 119 2.65 -13.59 11.98
N GLN A 120 2.42 -12.71 12.97
CA GLN A 120 3.44 -11.80 13.52
C GLN A 120 4.05 -12.39 14.78
#